data_AF-A0AAJ4XC19-F1
#
_entry.id   AF-A0AAJ4XC19-F1
#
_cell.length_a   1.000
_cell.length_b   1.000
_cell.length_c   1.000
_cell.angle_alpha   90.00
_cell.angle_beta   90.00
_cell.angle_gamma   90.00
#
_symmetry.space_group_name_H-M   'P 1'
#
loop_
_entity.id
_entity.type
_entity.pdbx_description
1 polymer ?
#
loop_
_entity_poly.entity_id
_entity_poly.type
_entity_poly.pdbx_seq_one_letter_code
_entity_poly.pdbx_strand_id
1 'polypeptide(L)'
;MKVFPFLHKICIILASLISPLFSLGQVKSADLEFLRIAELEYSNDSLFLWQQIRPNLGRMDSTSGTYHKLALSNKEKTKFLKFIDKTKLLNIQSNSKEKTGYFPFEITYQTAGQKHKISSYEPGMSEAELESFHKYLEGIETVVDKRQAKESFLMTLSDGEYQLKTSHRYQLKIGPSGWDAWEKKQDQINRIDVPLLIVNGKEEDYTRFERSNPKKIKSFEILNQNKADSLYGDRAKNGVAIITTK
;
A
#
# COMPACT_ATOMS: atom_id res chain seq x y z
N MET A 1 -32.12 -49.34 41.56
CA MET A 1 -32.20 -49.93 40.20
C MET A 1 -33.37 -49.26 39.50
N LYS A 2 -33.14 -48.36 38.52
CA LYS A 2 -33.34 -48.58 37.06
C LYS A 2 -34.62 -49.41 36.79
N VAL A 3 -35.55 -48.96 35.96
CA VAL A 3 -35.41 -48.97 34.48
C VAL A 3 -36.42 -48.02 33.81
N PHE A 4 -35.93 -47.32 32.77
CA PHE A 4 -36.63 -46.54 31.73
C PHE A 4 -37.66 -47.37 30.94
N PRO A 5 -38.62 -46.73 30.22
CA PRO A 5 -38.44 -46.72 28.75
C PRO A 5 -38.99 -45.48 28.00
N PHE A 6 -38.53 -45.40 26.74
CA PHE A 6 -39.18 -44.80 25.56
C PHE A 6 -38.78 -43.39 25.07
N LEU A 7 -37.68 -43.39 24.31
CA LEU A 7 -37.46 -42.89 22.94
C LEU A 7 -38.15 -41.60 22.40
N HIS A 8 -37.25 -40.73 21.92
CA HIS A 8 -37.28 -39.94 20.68
C HIS A 8 -38.36 -38.85 20.51
N LYS A 9 -37.95 -37.59 20.75
CA LYS A 9 -38.17 -36.50 19.80
C LYS A 9 -37.02 -35.48 19.84
N ILE A 10 -36.48 -35.28 18.65
CA ILE A 10 -35.55 -34.25 18.20
C ILE A 10 -35.98 -32.87 18.71
N CYS A 11 -35.07 -32.13 19.34
CA CYS A 11 -34.85 -30.71 19.10
C CYS A 11 -33.51 -30.28 19.71
N ILE A 12 -32.53 -30.21 18.83
CA ILE A 12 -31.36 -29.35 18.93
C ILE A 12 -31.85 -27.94 19.31
N ILE A 13 -31.54 -27.48 20.52
CA ILE A 13 -31.48 -26.03 20.80
C ILE A 13 -30.01 -25.70 20.93
N LEU A 14 -29.41 -25.54 19.75
CA LEU A 14 -28.38 -24.54 19.49
C LEU A 14 -28.82 -23.21 20.12
N ALA A 15 -28.00 -22.63 21.00
CA ALA A 15 -27.69 -21.20 21.05
C ALA A 15 -26.99 -20.83 22.38
N SER A 16 -25.93 -21.54 22.76
CA SER A 16 -25.01 -21.11 23.84
C SER A 16 -23.72 -20.50 23.29
N LEU A 17 -23.76 -19.87 22.11
CA LEU A 17 -22.69 -19.07 21.53
C LEU A 17 -23.33 -17.97 20.69
N ILE A 18 -24.12 -17.10 21.32
CA ILE A 18 -24.27 -15.73 20.80
C ILE A 18 -22.91 -15.08 21.11
N SER A 19 -21.95 -15.25 20.20
CA SER A 19 -20.90 -14.25 20.05
C SER A 19 -21.62 -12.91 20.05
N PRO A 20 -21.17 -11.88 20.79
CA PRO A 20 -21.74 -10.57 20.56
C PRO A 20 -21.48 -10.29 19.08
N LEU A 21 -22.54 -10.39 18.29
CA LEU A 21 -22.66 -9.72 17.03
C LEU A 21 -22.62 -8.26 17.46
N PHE A 22 -21.41 -7.76 17.72
CA PHE A 22 -21.15 -6.35 17.75
C PHE A 22 -21.62 -5.92 16.36
N SER A 23 -22.82 -5.35 16.32
CA SER A 23 -23.07 -4.15 15.57
C SER A 23 -21.81 -3.32 15.75
N LEU A 24 -20.86 -3.45 14.82
CA LEU A 24 -19.66 -2.64 14.77
C LEU A 24 -20.20 -1.24 14.48
N GLY A 25 -20.54 -0.53 15.56
CA GLY A 25 -20.73 0.91 15.50
C GLY A 25 -19.54 1.49 14.76
N GLN A 26 -19.79 2.47 13.91
CA GLN A 26 -18.78 3.07 13.05
C GLN A 26 -17.59 3.52 13.91
N VAL A 27 -16.45 2.80 13.79
CA VAL A 27 -15.21 3.16 14.47
C VAL A 27 -14.74 4.48 13.89
N LYS A 28 -14.67 5.52 14.72
CA LYS A 28 -14.20 6.85 14.28
C LYS A 28 -12.70 6.96 14.45
N SER A 29 -12.07 7.77 13.63
CA SER A 29 -10.64 8.03 13.66
C SER A 29 -10.15 8.58 15.02
N ALA A 30 -11.02 9.30 15.74
CA ALA A 30 -10.73 9.86 17.06
C ALA A 30 -10.55 8.80 18.15
N ASP A 31 -11.09 7.59 17.96
CA ASP A 31 -11.05 6.50 18.94
C ASP A 31 -9.86 5.54 18.69
N LEU A 32 -9.00 5.86 17.72
CA LEU A 32 -7.88 5.02 17.31
C LEU A 32 -6.65 5.26 18.20
N GLU A 33 -6.08 4.16 18.69
CA GLU A 33 -4.76 4.13 19.33
C GLU A 33 -3.66 3.82 18.30
N PHE A 34 -4.01 3.03 17.29
CA PHE A 34 -3.11 2.59 16.22
C PHE A 34 -3.87 2.31 14.94
N LEU A 35 -3.28 2.65 13.79
CA LEU A 35 -3.77 2.24 12.47
C LEU A 35 -2.60 2.09 11.50
N ARG A 36 -2.47 0.93 10.86
CA ARG A 36 -1.53 0.69 9.78
C ARG A 36 -2.24 0.28 8.50
N ILE A 37 -2.03 1.07 7.45
CA ILE A 37 -2.51 0.80 6.09
C ILE A 37 -1.35 0.96 5.14
N ALA A 38 -0.94 -0.15 4.50
CA ALA A 38 0.24 -0.19 3.64
C ALA A 38 1.50 0.37 4.36
N GLU A 39 2.07 1.45 3.83
CA GLU A 39 3.27 2.13 4.34
C GLU A 39 2.93 3.18 5.42
N LEU A 40 1.66 3.53 5.60
CA LEU A 40 1.25 4.54 6.57
C LEU A 40 0.91 3.89 7.91
N GLU A 41 1.43 4.48 8.97
CA GLU A 41 1.12 4.12 10.35
C GLU A 41 0.75 5.36 11.14
N TYR A 42 -0.44 5.37 11.71
CA TYR A 42 -0.82 6.29 12.78
C TYR A 42 -0.60 5.60 14.12
N SER A 43 0.19 6.21 15.00
CA SER A 43 0.47 5.73 16.35
C SER A 43 0.98 6.88 17.22
N ASN A 44 0.71 6.85 18.53
CA ASN A 44 1.14 7.89 19.48
C ASN A 44 0.78 9.33 19.02
N ASP A 45 -0.44 9.54 18.53
CA ASP A 45 -0.95 10.79 17.95
C ASP A 45 -0.08 11.39 16.81
N SER A 46 0.67 10.54 16.12
CA SER A 46 1.56 10.91 15.02
C SER A 46 1.31 10.01 13.81
N LEU A 47 1.49 10.56 12.62
CA LEU A 47 1.44 9.80 11.37
C LEU A 47 2.85 9.57 10.87
N PHE A 48 3.14 8.35 10.43
CA PHE A 48 4.44 7.93 9.93
C PHE A 48 4.33 7.29 8.55
N LEU A 49 5.32 7.56 7.71
CA LEU A 49 5.60 6.82 6.49
C LEU A 49 6.71 5.80 6.76
N TRP A 50 6.41 4.53 6.56
CA TRP A 50 7.39 3.44 6.62
C TRP A 50 8.13 3.32 5.30
N GLN A 51 9.44 3.21 5.37
CA GLN A 51 10.29 3.08 4.19
C GLN A 51 11.41 2.09 4.45
N GLN A 52 11.63 1.17 3.50
CA GLN A 52 12.82 0.33 3.52
C GLN A 52 13.89 0.95 2.61
N ILE A 53 15.08 1.17 3.14
CA ILE A 53 16.21 1.81 2.44
C ILE A 53 17.47 0.96 2.54
N ARG A 54 18.28 0.97 1.48
CA ARG A 54 19.64 0.43 1.47
C ARG A 54 20.58 1.32 0.64
N PRO A 55 21.89 1.34 0.92
CA PRO A 55 22.86 1.93 0.00
C PRO A 55 22.84 1.20 -1.36
N ASN A 56 23.02 1.93 -2.46
CA ASN A 56 23.23 1.33 -3.78
C ASN A 56 24.73 1.06 -3.96
N LEU A 57 25.14 -0.22 -3.95
CA LEU A 57 26.56 -0.59 -3.98
C LEU A 57 27.03 -1.16 -5.33
N GLY A 58 26.20 -1.11 -6.39
CA GLY A 58 26.52 -1.53 -7.76
C GLY A 58 26.90 -3.00 -7.99
N ARG A 59 27.31 -3.75 -6.96
CA ARG A 59 27.83 -5.12 -7.02
C ARG A 59 27.37 -6.05 -5.91
N MET A 60 26.54 -5.58 -4.97
CA MET A 60 25.96 -6.41 -3.91
C MET A 60 24.45 -6.18 -3.80
N ASP A 61 23.67 -7.13 -4.33
CA ASP A 61 22.23 -7.21 -4.06
C ASP A 61 21.92 -7.78 -2.66
N SER A 62 22.94 -8.12 -1.87
CA SER A 62 22.82 -8.93 -0.65
C SER A 62 22.45 -8.16 0.63
N THR A 63 22.39 -6.82 0.61
CA THR A 63 22.01 -6.08 1.82
C THR A 63 20.48 -6.09 1.98
N SER A 64 19.99 -6.74 3.03
CA SER A 64 18.62 -6.57 3.51
C SER A 64 18.48 -5.13 4.01
N GLY A 65 17.80 -4.27 3.25
CA GLY A 65 17.62 -2.87 3.61
C GLY A 65 17.01 -2.68 5.01
N THR A 66 17.23 -1.52 5.61
CA THR A 66 16.72 -1.17 6.94
C THR A 66 15.36 -0.48 6.84
N TYR A 67 14.48 -0.69 7.82
CA TYR A 67 13.17 -0.02 7.88
C TYR A 67 13.25 1.23 8.73
N HIS A 68 12.71 2.33 8.22
CA HIS A 68 12.65 3.62 8.88
C HIS A 68 11.21 4.11 8.97
N LYS A 69 10.91 4.81 10.06
CA LYS A 69 9.66 5.55 10.25
C LYS A 69 9.96 7.04 10.08
N LEU A 70 9.41 7.65 9.05
CA LEU A 70 9.46 9.08 8.85
C LEU A 70 8.20 9.72 9.42
N ALA A 71 8.33 10.64 10.38
CA ALA A 71 7.20 11.41 10.87
C ALA A 71 6.67 12.35 9.77
N LEU A 72 5.36 12.33 9.56
CA LEU A 72 4.65 13.20 8.63
C LEU A 72 4.06 14.41 9.35
N SER A 73 3.69 15.44 8.60
CA SER A 73 3.18 16.69 9.16
C SER A 73 1.82 16.52 9.83
N ASN A 74 1.50 17.42 10.79
CA ASN A 74 0.16 17.47 11.39
C ASN A 74 -0.95 17.68 10.35
N LYS A 75 -0.66 18.41 9.26
CA LYS A 75 -1.60 18.59 8.15
C LYS A 75 -1.92 17.27 7.46
N GLU A 76 -0.91 16.44 7.19
CA GLU A 76 -1.09 15.11 6.60
C GLU A 76 -1.79 14.16 7.57
N LYS A 77 -1.43 14.19 8.86
CA LYS A 77 -2.16 13.47 9.91
C LYS A 77 -3.66 13.79 9.89
N THR A 78 -4.03 15.07 9.92
CA THR A 78 -5.44 15.47 9.87
C THR A 78 -6.13 15.03 8.58
N LYS A 79 -5.46 15.15 7.42
CA LYS A 79 -6.00 14.65 6.15
C LYS A 79 -6.24 13.15 6.19
N PHE A 80 -5.30 12.38 6.75
CA PHE A 80 -5.37 10.93 6.85
C PHE A 80 -6.57 10.50 7.70
N LEU A 81 -6.70 11.03 8.92
CA LEU A 81 -7.81 10.68 9.81
C LEU A 81 -9.17 11.06 9.21
N LYS A 82 -9.31 12.25 8.63
CA LYS A 82 -10.53 12.67 7.91
C LYS A 82 -10.84 11.76 6.72
N PHE A 83 -9.81 11.31 6.02
CA PHE A 83 -9.96 10.40 4.90
C PHE A 83 -10.53 9.06 5.35
N ILE A 84 -9.99 8.46 6.43
CA ILE A 84 -10.51 7.21 7.02
C ILE A 84 -12.00 7.33 7.37
N ASP A 85 -12.38 8.41 8.07
CA ASP A 85 -13.78 8.62 8.48
C ASP A 85 -14.71 8.79 7.28
N LYS A 86 -14.31 9.61 6.30
CA LYS A 86 -15.12 9.91 5.11
C LYS A 86 -15.32 8.69 4.23
N THR A 87 -14.30 7.84 4.12
CA THR A 87 -14.32 6.64 3.28
C THR A 87 -14.84 5.40 3.99
N LYS A 88 -15.09 5.47 5.30
CA LYS A 88 -15.63 4.38 6.12
C LYS A 88 -14.82 3.08 5.99
N LEU A 89 -13.50 3.18 5.84
CA LEU A 89 -12.65 2.01 5.56
C LEU A 89 -12.65 0.98 6.68
N LEU A 90 -12.82 1.41 7.92
CA LEU A 90 -12.88 0.52 9.08
C LEU A 90 -14.20 -0.27 9.15
N ASN A 91 -15.20 0.08 8.32
CA ASN A 91 -16.46 -0.65 8.22
C ASN A 91 -16.39 -1.79 7.19
N ILE A 92 -15.32 -1.87 6.39
CA ILE A 92 -15.14 -2.96 5.41
C ILE A 92 -14.97 -4.27 6.19
N GLN A 93 -15.74 -5.29 5.82
CA GLN A 93 -15.57 -6.61 6.40
C GLN A 93 -14.49 -7.40 5.64
N SER A 94 -13.77 -8.24 6.38
CA SER A 94 -12.84 -9.18 5.79
C SER A 94 -13.65 -10.20 4.97
N ASN A 95 -13.39 -10.27 3.67
CA ASN A 95 -13.93 -11.35 2.84
C ASN A 95 -12.88 -12.44 2.54
N SER A 96 -11.68 -12.34 3.14
CA SER A 96 -10.65 -13.38 3.08
C SER A 96 -11.12 -14.69 3.73
N LYS A 97 -11.44 -15.70 2.91
CA LYS A 97 -11.81 -17.04 3.39
C LYS A 97 -10.62 -17.87 3.88
N GLU A 98 -9.39 -17.51 3.51
CA GLU A 98 -8.17 -18.19 3.95
C GLU A 98 -7.26 -17.26 4.76
N LYS A 99 -6.62 -17.80 5.82
CA LYS A 99 -5.61 -17.07 6.63
C LYS A 99 -4.23 -17.02 5.98
N THR A 100 -4.05 -17.69 4.85
CA THR A 100 -2.77 -17.83 4.14
C THR A 100 -2.91 -17.27 2.74
N GLY A 101 -2.33 -16.09 2.48
CA GLY A 101 -2.39 -15.48 1.15
C GLY A 101 -1.87 -14.06 1.13
N TYR A 102 -1.52 -13.59 -0.07
CA TYR A 102 -1.20 -12.20 -0.33
C TYR A 102 -2.51 -11.42 -0.54
N PHE A 103 -2.88 -10.56 0.40
CA PHE A 103 -4.05 -9.71 0.27
C PHE A 103 -3.68 -8.40 -0.43
N PRO A 104 -4.41 -7.99 -1.47
CA PRO A 104 -4.15 -6.71 -2.14
C PRO A 104 -4.37 -5.51 -1.20
N PHE A 105 -5.17 -5.72 -0.15
CA PHE A 105 -5.48 -4.71 0.85
C PHE A 105 -5.56 -5.34 2.24
N GLU A 106 -4.76 -4.77 3.14
CA GLU A 106 -4.74 -5.13 4.54
C GLU A 106 -4.67 -3.85 5.38
N ILE A 107 -5.56 -3.78 6.38
CA ILE A 107 -5.58 -2.78 7.43
C ILE A 107 -5.44 -3.49 8.78
N THR A 108 -4.55 -3.00 9.63
CA THR A 108 -4.50 -3.40 11.04
C THR A 108 -4.75 -2.17 11.89
N TYR A 109 -5.66 -2.25 12.87
CA TYR A 109 -5.95 -1.13 13.76
C TYR A 109 -6.16 -1.57 15.20
N GLN A 110 -6.01 -0.64 16.14
CA GLN A 110 -6.28 -0.84 17.56
C GLN A 110 -7.17 0.29 18.06
N THR A 111 -8.23 -0.08 18.78
CA THR A 111 -9.15 0.86 19.43
C THR A 111 -9.60 0.24 20.75
N ALA A 112 -9.67 1.05 21.82
CA ALA A 112 -10.01 0.60 23.17
C ALA A 112 -9.22 -0.66 23.61
N GLY A 113 -7.92 -0.69 23.34
CA GLY A 113 -7.04 -1.83 23.63
C GLY A 113 -7.29 -3.12 22.83
N GLN A 114 -8.25 -3.14 21.88
CA GLN A 114 -8.53 -4.31 21.04
C GLN A 114 -7.89 -4.17 19.67
N LYS A 115 -7.22 -5.24 19.22
CA LYS A 115 -6.56 -5.31 17.92
C LYS A 115 -7.47 -5.97 16.89
N HIS A 116 -7.62 -5.30 15.74
CA HIS A 116 -8.45 -5.74 14.62
C HIS A 116 -7.62 -5.81 13.34
N LYS A 117 -8.04 -6.69 12.42
CA LYS A 117 -7.43 -6.86 11.10
C LYS A 117 -8.52 -6.99 10.04
N ILE A 118 -8.41 -6.20 8.97
CA ILE A 118 -9.23 -6.30 7.76
C ILE A 118 -8.31 -6.77 6.64
N SER A 119 -8.70 -7.84 5.95
CA SER A 119 -7.97 -8.41 4.82
C SER A 119 -8.98 -8.79 3.75
N SER A 120 -8.99 -8.04 2.64
CA SER A 120 -10.07 -8.17 1.65
C SER A 120 -9.56 -8.09 0.21
N TYR A 121 -10.33 -8.70 -0.69
CA TYR A 121 -10.18 -8.67 -2.14
C TYR A 121 -11.46 -8.13 -2.79
N GLU A 122 -11.37 -7.51 -3.97
CA GLU A 122 -12.56 -6.95 -4.64
C GLU A 122 -13.69 -7.96 -4.89
N PRO A 123 -13.41 -9.18 -5.41
CA PRO A 123 -14.47 -10.18 -5.56
C PRO A 123 -15.23 -10.44 -4.25
N GLY A 124 -16.56 -10.45 -4.29
CA GLY A 124 -17.39 -10.78 -3.12
C GLY A 124 -17.46 -9.69 -2.04
N MET A 125 -16.92 -8.50 -2.26
CA MET A 125 -17.35 -7.30 -1.52
C MET A 125 -18.78 -6.93 -1.94
N SER A 126 -19.58 -6.44 -1.00
CA SER A 126 -20.82 -5.73 -1.32
C SER A 126 -20.53 -4.43 -2.07
N GLU A 127 -21.54 -3.84 -2.72
CA GLU A 127 -21.37 -2.58 -3.47
C GLU A 127 -20.83 -1.43 -2.59
N ALA A 128 -21.30 -1.31 -1.35
CA ALA A 128 -20.85 -0.27 -0.42
C ALA A 128 -19.39 -0.47 0.03
N GLU A 129 -18.96 -1.72 0.22
CA GLU A 129 -17.57 -2.06 0.53
C GLU A 129 -16.66 -1.78 -0.65
N LEU A 130 -17.11 -2.13 -1.87
CA LEU A 130 -16.37 -1.89 -3.10
C LEU A 130 -16.18 -0.39 -3.35
N GLU A 131 -17.22 0.42 -3.13
CA GLU A 131 -17.14 1.88 -3.23
C GLU A 131 -16.13 2.46 -2.23
N SER A 132 -16.19 2.02 -0.97
CA SER A 132 -15.25 2.44 0.08
C SER A 132 -13.81 2.06 -0.28
N PHE A 133 -13.63 0.83 -0.78
CA PHE A 133 -12.34 0.32 -1.23
C PHE A 133 -11.77 1.11 -2.42
N HIS A 134 -12.58 1.46 -3.43
CA HIS A 134 -12.10 2.26 -4.56
C HIS A 134 -11.74 3.67 -4.13
N LYS A 135 -12.52 4.29 -3.23
CA LYS A 135 -12.16 5.59 -2.63
C LYS A 135 -10.83 5.52 -1.87
N TYR A 136 -10.52 4.38 -1.23
CA TYR A 136 -9.19 4.17 -0.66
C TYR A 136 -8.10 4.24 -1.73
N LEU A 137 -8.24 3.44 -2.78
CA LEU A 137 -7.24 3.36 -3.86
C LEU A 137 -7.02 4.72 -4.53
N GLU A 138 -8.07 5.49 -4.75
CA GLU A 138 -7.98 6.80 -5.41
C GLU A 138 -7.47 7.91 -4.49
N GLY A 139 -7.79 7.83 -3.19
CA GLY A 139 -7.57 8.93 -2.27
C GLY A 139 -6.32 8.84 -1.41
N ILE A 140 -5.79 7.63 -1.14
CA ILE A 140 -4.68 7.46 -0.19
C ILE A 140 -3.42 8.22 -0.61
N GLU A 141 -3.19 8.35 -1.91
CA GLU A 141 -2.06 9.08 -2.49
C GLU A 141 -2.23 10.61 -2.42
N THR A 142 -3.46 11.09 -2.22
CA THR A 142 -3.75 12.51 -2.00
C THR A 142 -3.54 12.93 -0.54
N VAL A 143 -3.46 11.95 0.36
CA VAL A 143 -3.28 12.19 1.79
C VAL A 143 -1.85 12.63 2.10
N VAL A 144 -0.88 11.96 1.50
CA VAL A 144 0.56 12.13 1.75
C VAL A 144 1.28 12.36 0.45
N ASP A 145 2.08 13.43 0.36
CA ASP A 145 3.01 13.59 -0.74
C ASP A 145 4.22 12.68 -0.51
N LYS A 146 4.10 11.42 -0.95
CA LYS A 146 5.13 10.41 -0.74
C LYS A 146 6.48 10.80 -1.33
N ARG A 147 6.51 11.57 -2.42
CA ARG A 147 7.75 12.04 -3.03
C ARG A 147 8.42 13.06 -2.12
N GLN A 148 7.68 14.09 -1.72
CA GLN A 148 8.21 15.10 -0.81
C GLN A 148 8.68 14.49 0.51
N ALA A 149 7.92 13.53 1.06
CA ALA A 149 8.31 12.80 2.26
C ALA A 149 9.61 12.01 2.07
N LYS A 150 9.74 11.27 0.96
CA LYS A 150 10.98 10.57 0.58
C LYS A 150 12.17 11.51 0.45
N GLU A 151 12.01 12.61 -0.27
CA GLU A 151 13.06 13.61 -0.47
C GLU A 151 13.48 14.22 0.87
N SER A 152 12.52 14.59 1.72
CA SER A 152 12.79 15.11 3.06
C SER A 152 13.58 14.11 3.92
N PHE A 153 13.26 12.81 3.82
CA PHE A 153 14.02 11.77 4.48
C PHE A 153 15.43 11.63 3.92
N LEU A 154 15.59 11.57 2.61
CA LEU A 154 16.90 11.47 1.96
C LEU A 154 17.81 12.65 2.30
N MET A 155 17.26 13.87 2.47
CA MET A 155 18.02 15.03 2.92
C MET A 155 18.65 14.86 4.31
N THR A 156 18.12 13.97 5.16
CA THR A 156 18.71 13.66 6.47
C THR A 156 19.92 12.73 6.38
N LEU A 157 20.16 12.13 5.20
CA LEU A 157 21.26 11.19 4.98
C LEU A 157 22.51 11.89 4.42
N SER A 158 23.64 11.21 4.56
CA SER A 158 24.89 11.59 3.88
C SER A 158 24.73 11.58 2.36
N ASP A 159 25.64 12.23 1.65
CA ASP A 159 25.69 12.13 0.18
C ASP A 159 26.00 10.69 -0.25
N GLY A 160 25.37 10.25 -1.35
CA GLY A 160 25.49 8.90 -1.85
C GLY A 160 24.29 8.43 -2.66
N GLU A 161 24.39 7.19 -3.15
CA GLU A 161 23.32 6.51 -3.85
C GLU A 161 22.57 5.56 -2.92
N TYR A 162 21.23 5.61 -3.00
CA TYR A 162 20.32 4.88 -2.14
C TYR A 162 19.27 4.17 -2.98
N GLN A 163 18.82 3.03 -2.48
CA GLN A 163 17.71 2.28 -3.03
C GLN A 163 16.59 2.23 -2.00
N LEU A 164 15.41 2.67 -2.41
CA LEU A 164 14.19 2.64 -1.62
C LEU A 164 13.27 1.55 -2.15
N LYS A 165 12.76 0.70 -1.27
CA LYS A 165 11.82 -0.34 -1.69
C LYS A 165 10.46 0.27 -1.96
N THR A 166 9.90 0.01 -3.13
CA THR A 166 8.52 0.40 -3.45
C THR A 166 7.56 -0.65 -2.91
N SER A 167 6.58 -0.26 -2.09
CA SER A 167 5.60 -1.22 -1.55
C SER A 167 4.32 -1.34 -2.38
N HIS A 168 4.27 -0.81 -3.61
CA HIS A 168 3.07 -0.87 -4.46
C HIS A 168 2.54 -2.31 -4.56
N ARG A 169 1.40 -2.56 -3.90
CA ARG A 169 0.74 -3.87 -3.78
C ARG A 169 0.19 -4.38 -5.12
N TYR A 170 0.10 -3.51 -6.12
CA TYR A 170 -0.09 -3.86 -7.53
C TYR A 170 1.24 -3.63 -8.24
N GLN A 171 2.02 -4.69 -8.38
CA GLN A 171 3.43 -4.65 -8.74
C GLN A 171 3.67 -4.07 -10.14
N LEU A 172 3.92 -2.76 -10.24
CA LEU A 172 4.94 -2.29 -11.16
C LEU A 172 6.29 -2.41 -10.44
N LYS A 173 7.06 -3.44 -10.79
CA LYS A 173 8.47 -3.51 -10.37
C LYS A 173 9.23 -2.47 -11.20
N ILE A 174 9.41 -1.30 -10.62
CA ILE A 174 10.33 -0.30 -11.16
C ILE A 174 11.74 -0.70 -10.67
N GLY A 175 12.68 -0.78 -11.60
CA GLY A 175 14.04 -1.28 -11.36
C GLY A 175 14.16 -2.82 -11.37
N PRO A 176 15.37 -3.36 -11.55
CA PRO A 176 15.63 -4.79 -11.78
C PRO A 176 15.20 -5.73 -10.64
N SER A 177 14.79 -5.20 -9.48
CA SER A 177 14.39 -6.00 -8.30
C SER A 177 13.29 -5.36 -7.42
N GLY A 178 12.52 -4.40 -7.93
CA GLY A 178 11.49 -3.68 -7.14
C GLY A 178 12.05 -2.64 -6.17
N TRP A 179 13.28 -2.17 -6.46
CA TRP A 179 13.95 -1.08 -5.78
C TRP A 179 14.03 0.12 -6.72
N ASP A 180 13.72 1.28 -6.18
CA ASP A 180 13.84 2.57 -6.85
C ASP A 180 15.14 3.24 -6.40
N ALA A 181 16.00 3.66 -7.32
CA ALA A 181 17.33 4.17 -7.03
C ALA A 181 17.38 5.71 -7.07
N TRP A 182 18.12 6.28 -6.12
CA TRP A 182 18.16 7.72 -5.83
C TRP A 182 19.59 8.16 -5.53
N GLU A 183 19.98 9.33 -6.00
CA GLU A 183 21.25 9.97 -5.67
C GLU A 183 21.01 11.25 -4.88
N LYS A 184 21.74 11.43 -3.78
CA LYS A 184 21.88 12.72 -3.08
C LYS A 184 23.26 13.30 -3.34
N LYS A 185 23.32 14.51 -3.88
CA LYS A 185 24.56 15.26 -4.10
C LYS A 185 24.33 16.75 -3.87
N GLN A 186 25.09 17.36 -2.95
CA GLN A 186 25.04 18.81 -2.69
C GLN A 186 23.60 19.34 -2.50
N ASP A 187 22.82 18.68 -1.64
CA ASP A 187 21.41 18.98 -1.35
C ASP A 187 20.46 18.90 -2.56
N GLN A 188 20.84 18.18 -3.61
CA GLN A 188 19.97 17.78 -4.70
C GLN A 188 19.65 16.30 -4.61
N ILE A 189 18.38 15.95 -4.79
CA ILE A 189 17.88 14.56 -4.82
C ILE A 189 17.39 14.24 -6.23
N ASN A 190 18.00 13.24 -6.86
CA ASN A 190 17.64 12.78 -8.21
C ASN A 190 17.27 11.29 -8.19
N ARG A 191 16.24 10.90 -8.94
CA ARG A 191 16.03 9.47 -9.27
C ARG A 191 17.08 9.07 -10.31
N ILE A 192 17.74 7.94 -10.10
CA ILE A 192 18.75 7.36 -11.00
C ILE A 192 18.34 5.95 -11.41
N ASP A 193 18.92 5.43 -12.49
CA ASP A 193 18.67 4.08 -13.00
C ASP A 193 17.18 3.72 -13.23
N VAL A 194 16.33 4.74 -13.38
CA VAL A 194 14.92 4.57 -13.75
C VAL A 194 14.78 4.51 -15.27
N PRO A 195 13.99 3.57 -15.83
CA PRO A 195 13.70 3.53 -17.26
C PRO A 195 13.00 4.80 -17.75
N LEU A 196 13.08 5.11 -19.04
CA LEU A 196 12.22 6.12 -19.65
C LEU A 196 10.75 5.64 -19.66
N LEU A 197 9.82 6.43 -19.13
CA LEU A 197 8.41 6.06 -19.06
C LEU A 197 7.60 6.66 -20.21
N ILE A 198 6.96 5.81 -20.99
CA ILE A 198 6.08 6.19 -22.10
C ILE A 198 4.66 5.69 -21.82
N VAL A 199 3.71 6.60 -21.67
CA VAL A 199 2.29 6.29 -21.44
C VAL A 199 1.48 6.76 -22.65
N ASN A 200 0.77 5.82 -23.30
CA ASN A 200 -0.03 6.09 -24.50
C ASN A 200 0.76 6.86 -25.60
N GLY A 201 2.02 6.47 -25.80
CA GLY A 201 2.90 7.06 -26.82
C GLY A 201 3.52 8.40 -26.45
N LYS A 202 3.32 8.91 -25.23
CA LYS A 202 3.93 10.15 -24.74
C LYS A 202 4.83 9.89 -23.56
N GLU A 203 5.94 10.62 -23.50
CA GLU A 203 6.79 10.62 -22.31
C GLU A 203 6.02 11.17 -21.11
N GLU A 204 6.14 10.48 -19.99
CA GLU A 204 5.33 10.73 -18.80
C GLU A 204 6.21 10.75 -17.55
N ASP A 205 5.88 11.65 -16.61
CA ASP A 205 6.60 11.72 -15.34
C ASP A 205 6.14 10.59 -14.41
N TYR A 206 7.10 9.92 -13.77
CA TYR A 206 6.81 8.83 -12.83
C TYR A 206 5.93 9.28 -11.65
N THR A 207 6.10 10.50 -11.15
CA THR A 207 5.27 11.02 -10.05
C THR A 207 3.82 11.18 -10.49
N ARG A 208 3.59 11.65 -11.72
CA ARG A 208 2.24 11.76 -12.30
C ARG A 208 1.64 10.38 -12.58
N PHE A 209 2.43 9.45 -13.10
CA PHE A 209 1.97 8.11 -13.42
C PHE A 209 1.70 7.25 -12.17
N GLU A 210 2.56 7.29 -11.16
CA GLU A 210 2.38 6.58 -9.88
C GLU A 210 1.06 6.98 -9.21
N ARG A 211 0.62 8.24 -9.38
CA ARG A 211 -0.68 8.74 -8.89
C ARG A 211 -1.90 8.21 -9.65
N SER A 212 -1.70 7.41 -10.69
CA SER A 212 -2.78 6.92 -11.55
C SER A 212 -3.30 5.56 -11.07
N ASN A 213 -4.63 5.38 -11.11
CA ASN A 213 -5.26 4.13 -10.67
C ASN A 213 -4.74 2.94 -11.50
N PRO A 214 -4.10 1.92 -10.89
CA PRO A 214 -3.57 0.75 -11.59
C PRO A 214 -4.60 0.00 -12.43
N LYS A 215 -5.89 0.10 -12.09
CA LYS A 215 -6.98 -0.50 -12.88
C LYS A 215 -7.15 0.10 -14.27
N LYS A 216 -6.59 1.28 -14.51
CA LYS A 216 -6.59 1.94 -15.82
C LYS A 216 -5.51 1.37 -16.73
N ILE A 217 -4.54 0.62 -16.21
CA ILE A 217 -3.52 -0.02 -17.03
C ILE A 217 -4.17 -1.16 -17.83
N LYS A 218 -3.97 -1.13 -19.14
CA LYS A 218 -4.36 -2.19 -20.08
C LYS A 218 -3.21 -3.15 -20.34
N SER A 219 -2.01 -2.62 -20.54
CA SER A 219 -0.79 -3.42 -20.76
C SER A 219 0.47 -2.66 -20.33
N PHE A 220 1.53 -3.44 -20.12
CA PHE A 220 2.87 -2.98 -19.73
C PHE A 220 3.92 -3.77 -20.52
N GLU A 221 4.87 -3.08 -21.16
CA GLU A 221 5.98 -3.66 -21.92
C GLU A 221 7.28 -2.98 -21.50
N ILE A 222 8.33 -3.77 -21.23
CA ILE A 222 9.71 -3.25 -21.14
C ILE A 222 10.40 -3.53 -22.48
N LEU A 223 10.94 -2.49 -23.09
CA LEU A 223 11.71 -2.65 -24.32
C LEU A 223 13.07 -3.27 -24.00
N ASN A 224 13.52 -4.20 -24.84
CA ASN A 224 14.92 -4.60 -24.85
C ASN A 224 15.81 -3.43 -25.28
N GLN A 225 17.10 -3.48 -24.88
CA GLN A 225 18.01 -2.35 -25.06
C GLN A 225 18.13 -1.90 -26.52
N ASN A 226 18.30 -2.83 -27.46
CA ASN A 226 18.43 -2.50 -28.89
C ASN A 226 17.21 -1.72 -29.43
N LYS A 227 15.99 -2.15 -29.09
CA LYS A 227 14.76 -1.46 -29.52
C LYS A 227 14.59 -0.11 -28.80
N ALA A 228 15.01 -0.04 -27.54
CA ALA A 228 14.97 1.18 -26.75
C ALA A 228 15.93 2.26 -27.32
N ASP A 229 17.18 1.88 -27.61
CA ASP A 229 18.19 2.76 -28.20
C ASP A 229 17.77 3.24 -29.59
N SER A 230 17.23 2.34 -30.41
CA SER A 230 16.75 2.65 -31.76
C SER A 230 15.64 3.72 -31.77
N LEU A 231 14.74 3.68 -30.78
CA LEU A 231 13.59 4.58 -30.71
C LEU A 231 13.84 5.87 -29.92
N TYR A 232 14.70 5.82 -28.89
CA TYR A 232 14.83 6.91 -27.92
C TYR A 232 16.27 7.40 -27.70
N GLY A 233 17.27 6.74 -28.29
CA GLY A 233 18.69 7.10 -28.21
C GLY A 233 19.22 7.08 -26.77
N ASP A 234 20.10 8.03 -26.44
CA ASP A 234 20.76 8.13 -25.13
C ASP A 234 19.80 8.19 -23.93
N ARG A 235 18.55 8.62 -24.15
CA ARG A 235 17.51 8.64 -23.10
C ARG A 235 17.09 7.23 -22.66
N ALA A 236 17.33 6.22 -23.50
CA ALA A 236 17.07 4.82 -23.21
C ALA A 236 18.21 4.12 -22.46
N LYS A 237 19.25 4.83 -22.00
CA LYS A 237 20.40 4.24 -21.30
C LYS A 237 20.02 3.35 -20.11
N ASN A 238 18.87 3.61 -19.49
CA ASN A 238 18.33 2.87 -18.34
C ASN A 238 17.13 1.98 -18.72
N GLY A 239 16.90 1.77 -20.02
CA GLY A 239 15.74 1.07 -20.58
C GLY A 239 14.53 1.98 -20.84
N VAL A 240 13.46 1.39 -21.39
CA VAL A 240 12.19 2.07 -21.67
C VAL A 240 11.02 1.19 -21.21
N ALA A 241 10.10 1.77 -20.45
CA ALA A 241 8.84 1.17 -20.05
C ALA A 241 7.67 1.80 -20.83
N ILE A 242 6.92 0.98 -21.56
CA ILE A 242 5.73 1.39 -22.31
C ILE A 242 4.48 0.91 -21.58
N ILE A 243 3.55 1.84 -21.36
CA ILE A 243 2.28 1.59 -20.69
C ILE A 243 1.15 2.05 -21.60
N THR A 244 0.16 1.17 -21.78
CA THR A 244 -1.09 1.51 -22.45
C THR A 244 -2.21 1.48 -21.42
N THR A 245 -3.05 2.51 -21.41
CA THR A 245 -4.25 2.54 -20.56
C THR A 245 -5.47 1.98 -21.29
N LYS A 246 -6.53 1.64 -20.54
CA LYS A 246 -7.82 1.18 -21.08
C LYS A 246 -8.52 2.24 -21.91
#